data_AF-A0A7W8XLZ6-F1
#
_entry.id   AF-A0A7W8XLZ6-F1
#
_cell.length_a   1.000
_cell.length_b   1.000
_cell.length_c   1.000
_cell.angle_alpha   90.00
_cell.angle_beta   90.00
_cell.angle_gamma   90.00
#
_symmetry.space_group_name_H-M   'P 1'
#
loop_
_entity.id
_entity.type
_entity.pdbx_description
1 polymer ?
#
loop_
_entity_poly.entity_id
_entity_poly.type
_entity_poly.pdbx_seq_one_letter_code
_entity_poly.pdbx_strand_id
1 'polypeptide(L)'
;MKLLGESEHFEPATHRSYPWSRMHSPESYTDLLRTLSSYRLLADDRREALLAAIAEVIAAYGGEFELRYETHLYMAKRLREK
;
A
#
# COMPACT_ATOMS: atom_id res chain seq x y z
N MET A 1 2.02 -10.95 -11.97
CA MET A 1 1.55 -11.30 -10.62
C MET A 1 0.67 -12.53 -10.77
N LYS A 2 1.09 -13.68 -10.22
CA LYS A 2 0.43 -14.98 -10.43
C LYS A 2 -0.81 -15.06 -9.55
N LEU A 3 -1.97 -14.80 -10.14
CA LEU A 3 -3.21 -14.43 -9.45
C LEU A 3 -4.22 -15.56 -9.53
N LEU A 4 -4.17 -16.51 -8.57
CA LEU A 4 -5.17 -17.56 -8.29
C LEU A 4 -5.54 -18.54 -9.44
N GLY A 5 -5.83 -18.09 -10.66
CA GLY A 5 -6.23 -18.92 -11.80
C GLY A 5 -5.13 -19.76 -12.43
N GLU A 6 -3.86 -19.50 -12.11
CA GLU A 6 -2.74 -20.40 -12.47
C GLU A 6 -2.60 -21.59 -11.51
N SER A 7 -3.24 -21.52 -10.33
CA SER A 7 -3.24 -22.64 -9.42
C SER A 7 -4.44 -23.53 -9.70
N GLU A 8 -4.21 -24.84 -9.87
CA GLU A 8 -5.25 -25.86 -10.12
C GLU A 8 -6.13 -26.13 -8.87
N HIS A 9 -6.08 -25.25 -7.87
CA HIS A 9 -6.82 -25.34 -6.62
C HIS A 9 -8.07 -24.48 -6.59
N PHE A 10 -8.24 -23.56 -7.54
CA PHE A 10 -9.34 -22.61 -7.56
C PHE A 10 -9.99 -22.51 -8.94
N GLU A 11 -11.29 -22.24 -8.94
CA GLU A 11 -12.01 -21.79 -10.14
C GLU A 11 -11.44 -20.44 -10.62
N PRO A 12 -11.74 -20.02 -11.87
CA PRO A 12 -11.31 -18.72 -12.37
C PRO A 12 -11.65 -17.57 -11.40
N ALA A 13 -10.66 -16.75 -11.08
CA ALA A 13 -10.84 -15.65 -10.15
C ALA A 13 -11.64 -14.51 -10.80
N THR A 14 -12.63 -14.00 -10.07
CA THR A 14 -13.22 -12.69 -10.34
C THR A 14 -12.31 -11.61 -9.80
N HIS A 15 -11.96 -10.62 -10.63
CA HIS A 15 -11.20 -9.44 -10.22
C HIS A 15 -12.09 -8.20 -10.22
N ARG A 16 -11.98 -7.39 -9.16
CA ARG A 16 -12.57 -6.05 -9.07
C ARG A 16 -11.51 -5.07 -8.60
N SER A 17 -11.51 -3.88 -9.19
CA SER A 17 -10.65 -2.76 -8.81
C SER A 17 -11.49 -1.63 -8.23
N TYR A 18 -11.01 -1.05 -7.13
CA TYR A 18 -11.68 0.05 -6.43
C TYR A 18 -10.69 1.21 -6.25
N PRO A 19 -10.79 2.27 -7.07
CA PRO A 19 -9.97 3.45 -6.89
C PRO A 19 -10.43 4.22 -5.66
N TRP A 20 -9.46 4.75 -4.92
CA TRP A 20 -9.72 5.65 -3.80
C TRP A 20 -8.55 6.59 -3.61
N SER A 21 -8.76 7.67 -2.89
CA SER A 21 -7.69 8.62 -2.56
C SER A 21 -7.77 9.05 -1.11
N ARG A 22 -6.65 9.58 -0.63
CA ARG A 22 -6.55 10.16 0.71
C ARG A 22 -5.64 11.38 0.68
N MET A 23 -6.09 12.44 1.32
CA MET A 23 -5.24 13.60 1.62
C MET A 23 -4.29 13.27 2.76
N HIS A 24 -3.04 13.68 2.60
CA HIS A 24 -1.98 13.44 3.57
C HIS A 24 -1.22 14.73 3.90
N SER A 25 -1.19 15.08 5.20
CA SER A 25 -0.21 15.99 5.80
C SER A 25 1.14 15.29 6.03
N PRO A 26 2.23 16.03 6.35
CA PRO A 26 3.51 15.46 6.73
C PRO A 26 3.39 14.40 7.84
N GLU A 27 2.62 14.69 8.90
CA GLU A 27 2.43 13.80 10.04
C GLU A 27 1.68 12.54 9.60
N SER A 28 0.52 12.71 8.95
CA SER A 28 -0.30 11.57 8.53
C SER A 28 0.40 10.64 7.54
N TYR A 29 1.30 11.19 6.70
CA TYR A 29 2.06 10.40 5.74
C TYR A 29 3.21 9.67 6.41
N THR A 30 3.99 10.36 7.26
CA THR A 30 5.09 9.71 7.98
C THR A 30 4.58 8.63 8.95
N ASP A 31 3.43 8.83 9.60
CA ASP A 31 2.75 7.81 10.38
C ASP A 31 2.38 6.58 9.54
N LEU A 32 1.83 6.80 8.34
CA LEU A 32 1.56 5.69 7.40
C LEU A 32 2.85 4.96 7.05
N LEU A 33 3.92 5.68 6.68
CA LEU A 33 5.19 5.07 6.29
C LEU A 33 5.79 4.21 7.41
N ARG A 34 5.64 4.60 8.69
CA ARG A 34 6.08 3.80 9.85
C ARG A 34 5.39 2.44 9.94
N THR A 35 4.20 2.27 9.35
CA THR A 35 3.50 0.98 9.34
C THR A 35 3.99 0.03 8.24
N LEU A 36 4.60 0.56 7.18
CA LEU A 36 5.03 -0.19 6.01
C LEU A 36 6.31 -0.97 6.29
N SER A 37 6.33 -2.25 5.92
CA SER A 37 7.45 -3.16 6.22
C SER A 37 8.79 -2.67 5.68
N SER A 38 8.82 -2.05 4.49
CA SER A 38 10.02 -1.49 3.88
C SER A 38 10.68 -0.42 4.75
N TYR A 39 9.90 0.40 5.45
CA TYR A 39 10.41 1.44 6.35
C TYR A 39 10.71 0.89 7.74
N ARG A 40 9.91 -0.07 8.22
CA ARG A 40 10.13 -0.74 9.51
C ARG A 40 11.43 -1.54 9.56
N LEU A 41 11.91 -2.02 8.41
CA LEU A 41 13.16 -2.78 8.30
C LEU A 41 14.42 -1.90 8.27
N LEU A 42 14.27 -0.58 8.13
CA LEU A 42 15.39 0.34 8.21
C LEU A 42 15.88 0.47 9.66
N ALA A 43 17.19 0.68 9.82
CA ALA A 43 17.75 1.11 11.09
C ALA A 43 17.07 2.41 11.55
N ASP A 44 16.84 2.54 12.86
CA ASP A 44 16.02 3.62 13.42
C ASP A 44 16.52 5.01 13.00
N ASP A 45 17.83 5.24 13.08
CA ASP A 45 18.49 6.50 12.68
C ASP A 45 18.20 6.87 11.21
N ARG A 46 18.33 5.89 10.30
CA ARG A 46 18.05 6.08 8.87
C ARG A 46 16.58 6.30 8.60
N ARG A 47 15.70 5.58 9.30
CA ARG A 47 14.26 5.74 9.18
C ARG A 47 13.84 7.15 9.60
N GLU A 48 14.28 7.60 10.78
CA GLU A 48 13.90 8.92 11.29
C GLU A 48 14.43 10.06 10.39
N ALA A 49 15.68 9.97 9.92
CA ALA A 49 16.25 10.95 9.00
C ALA A 49 15.46 11.01 7.67
N LEU A 50 15.09 9.85 7.12
CA LEU A 50 14.27 9.77 5.89
C LEU A 50 12.88 10.36 6.10
N LEU A 51 12.20 10.00 7.20
CA LEU A 51 10.86 10.50 7.50
C LEU A 51 10.85 12.01 7.73
N ALA A 52 11.88 12.56 8.40
CA ALA A 52 12.05 14.00 8.57
C ALA A 52 12.23 14.70 7.21
N ALA A 53 13.11 14.20 6.33
CA ALA A 53 13.31 14.77 5.01
C ALA A 53 12.03 14.73 4.15
N ILE A 54 11.24 13.66 4.22
CA ILE A 54 9.95 13.56 3.54
C ILE A 54 8.96 14.61 4.09
N ALA A 55 8.87 14.74 5.41
CA ALA A 55 7.99 15.71 6.05
C ALA A 55 8.33 17.16 5.67
N GLU A 56 9.62 17.51 5.64
CA GLU A 56 10.10 18.83 5.21
C GLU A 56 9.70 19.15 3.78
N VAL A 57 9.81 18.19 2.86
CA VAL A 57 9.40 18.38 1.46
C VAL A 57 7.88 18.58 1.37
N ILE A 58 7.07 17.77 2.06
CA ILE A 58 5.62 17.96 2.02
C ILE A 58 5.24 19.34 2.57
N ALA A 59 5.84 19.75 3.69
CA ALA A 59 5.60 21.06 4.29
C ALA A 59 5.98 22.22 3.34
N ALA A 60 7.10 22.11 2.62
CA ALA A 60 7.54 23.11 1.66
C ALA A 60 6.65 23.19 0.41
N TYR A 61 5.98 22.10 0.04
CA TYR A 61 5.15 22.00 -1.17
C TYR A 61 3.65 21.97 -0.86
N GLY A 62 3.19 22.94 -0.05
CA GLY A 62 1.77 23.18 0.22
C GLY A 62 1.21 22.49 1.46
N GLY A 63 2.02 21.69 2.17
CA GLY A 63 1.66 21.12 3.46
C GLY A 63 0.71 19.92 3.40
N GLU A 64 0.22 19.57 2.21
CA GLU A 64 -0.61 18.40 1.99
C GLU A 64 -0.58 17.95 0.54
N PHE A 65 -0.90 16.67 0.30
CA PHE A 65 -1.06 16.14 -1.05
C PHE A 65 -2.10 15.03 -1.09
N GLU A 66 -2.71 14.83 -2.27
CA GLU A 66 -3.61 13.70 -2.52
C GLU A 66 -2.81 12.50 -3.00
N LEU A 67 -2.90 11.38 -2.26
CA LEU A 67 -2.35 10.10 -2.70
C LEU A 67 -3.48 9.20 -3.20
N ARG A 68 -3.36 8.75 -4.46
CA ARG A 68 -4.33 7.88 -5.14
C ARG A 68 -3.88 6.43 -5.08
N TYR A 69 -4.81 5.56 -4.74
CA TYR A 69 -4.61 4.12 -4.59
C TYR A 69 -5.66 3.37 -5.41
N GLU A 70 -5.38 2.10 -5.66
CA GLU A 70 -6.36 1.15 -6.17
C GLU A 70 -6.32 -0.12 -5.31
N THR A 71 -7.47 -0.49 -4.76
CA THR A 71 -7.64 -1.76 -4.06
C THR A 71 -8.06 -2.82 -5.06
N HIS A 72 -7.24 -3.86 -5.22
CA HIS A 72 -7.56 -4.99 -6.09
C HIS A 72 -8.12 -6.15 -5.26
N LEU A 73 -9.39 -6.49 -5.48
CA LEU A 73 -10.05 -7.64 -4.89
C LEU A 73 -10.05 -8.79 -5.89
N TYR A 74 -9.43 -9.90 -5.51
CA TYR A 74 -9.51 -11.17 -6.24
C TYR A 74 -10.30 -12.19 -5.44
N MET A 75 -11.31 -12.80 -6.05
CA MET A 75 -12.17 -13.80 -5.41
C MET A 75 -12.28 -15.03 -6.30
N ALA A 76 -12.04 -16.21 -5.73
CA ALA A 76 -12.18 -17.48 -6.43
C ALA A 76 -12.78 -18.52 -5.49
N LYS A 77 -13.55 -19.47 -6.02
CA LYS A 77 -14.00 -20.64 -5.25
C LYS A 77 -12.91 -21.70 -5.27
N ARG A 78 -12.73 -22.43 -4.17
CA ARG A 78 -11.84 -23.60 -4.13
C ARG A 78 -12.47 -24.74 -4.95
N LEU A 79 -11.66 -25.39 -5.78
CA LEU A 79 -12.04 -26.65 -6.41
C LEU A 79 -12.13 -27.74 -5.32
N ARG A 80 -13.26 -28.45 -5.26
CA ARG A 80 -13.40 -29.61 -4.36
C ARG A 80 -12.76 -30.83 -5.02
N GLU A 81 -11.95 -31.56 -4.26
CA GLU A 81 -11.47 -32.89 -4.66
C GLU A 81 -12.70 -33.81 -4.77
N LYS A 82 -12.72 -34.67 -5.80
CA LYS A 82 -13.79 -35.65 -6.02
C LYS A 82 -13.71 -36.80 -5.03
#